data_AF-A0A0A9YDR5-F1
#
_entry.id   AF-A0A0A9YDR5-F1
#
_cell.length_a   1.000
_cell.length_b   1.000
_cell.length_c   1.000
_cell.angle_alpha   90.00
_cell.angle_beta   90.00
_cell.angle_gamma   90.00
#
_symmetry.space_group_name_H-M   'P 1'
#
loop_
_entity.id
_entity.type
_entity.pdbx_description
1 polymer ?
#
loop_
_entity_poly.entity_id
_entity_poly.type
_entity_poly.pdbx_seq_one_letter_code
_entity_poly.pdbx_strand_id
1 'polypeptide(L)'
;GKIGYHDVAREASLVSKLLTDYSPIILHDSFYDGCNVDKSCFGYPDKCVADQSCQAAASVLVQGTTYTFKMKSKQGAYVALGLSSDDKMGGDSVMECVQERNAVKLYLSWNKPGEKANTREKVNQAGLKLVN
;
A
#
# COMPACT_ATOMS: atom_id res chain seq x y z
N GLY A 1 5.59 -5.46 -18.91
CA GLY A 1 6.12 -6.07 -17.69
C GLY A 1 5.00 -6.81 -16.98
N LYS A 2 5.27 -7.96 -16.37
CA LYS A 2 4.30 -8.66 -15.51
C LYS A 2 4.38 -8.02 -14.11
N ILE A 3 3.23 -7.62 -13.56
CA ILE A 3 3.13 -7.09 -12.19
C ILE A 3 2.60 -8.24 -11.33
N GLY A 4 3.40 -8.71 -10.37
CA GLY A 4 3.02 -9.75 -9.40
C GLY A 4 2.83 -9.14 -8.00
N TYR A 5 2.04 -9.79 -7.16
CA TYR A 5 1.83 -9.44 -5.74
C TYR A 5 1.72 -10.74 -4.94
N HIS A 6 2.25 -10.74 -3.71
CA HIS A 6 2.11 -11.85 -2.78
C HIS A 6 0.76 -11.76 -2.04
N ASP A 7 0.12 -12.87 -1.70
CA ASP A 7 -1.13 -12.88 -0.92
C ASP A 7 -0.95 -12.52 0.58
N VAL A 8 0.28 -12.26 1.03
CA VAL A 8 0.60 -12.02 2.45
C VAL A 8 0.98 -10.56 2.72
N ALA A 9 -0.01 -9.70 2.93
CA ALA A 9 0.24 -8.41 3.59
C ALA A 9 0.37 -8.61 5.12
N ARG A 10 1.32 -7.91 5.75
CA ARG A 10 1.52 -7.95 7.21
C ARG A 10 0.90 -6.70 7.81
N GLU A 11 -0.11 -6.87 8.65
CA GLU A 11 -0.67 -5.78 9.47
C GLU A 11 0.19 -5.60 10.74
N ALA A 12 0.66 -4.38 10.99
CA ALA A 12 1.47 -4.06 12.17
C ALA A 12 0.62 -3.68 13.40
N SER A 13 -0.71 -3.69 13.27
CA SER A 13 -1.64 -3.15 14.27
C SER A 13 -2.25 -4.26 15.14
N LEU A 14 -2.21 -4.09 16.46
CA LEU A 14 -2.98 -4.91 17.41
C LEU A 14 -4.36 -4.25 17.57
N VAL A 15 -5.40 -4.72 16.88
CA VAL A 15 -6.74 -4.10 16.99
C VAL A 15 -7.67 -4.93 17.87
N SER A 16 -8.15 -4.30 18.94
CA SER A 16 -9.33 -4.70 19.70
C SER A 16 -10.59 -4.26 18.95
N LYS A 17 -11.49 -5.19 18.63
CA LYS A 17 -12.71 -4.94 17.83
C LYS A 17 -13.69 -4.04 18.59
N LEU A 18 -14.29 -3.05 17.91
CA LEU A 18 -15.32 -2.16 18.45
C LEU A 18 -16.68 -2.42 17.78
N LEU A 19 -17.76 -2.19 18.52
CA LEU A 19 -19.15 -2.49 18.14
C LEU A 19 -19.68 -1.72 16.91
N THR A 20 -18.92 -0.76 16.38
CA THR A 20 -19.24 -0.03 15.14
C THR A 20 -19.06 -0.86 13.86
N ASP A 21 -18.51 -2.08 13.97
CA ASP A 21 -18.29 -2.98 12.83
C ASP A 21 -19.58 -3.64 12.28
N TYR A 22 -20.76 -3.42 12.90
CA TYR A 22 -21.96 -4.21 12.60
C TYR A 22 -22.90 -3.67 11.51
N SER A 23 -22.68 -2.47 10.95
CA SER A 23 -23.35 -2.04 9.70
C SER A 23 -22.72 -0.76 9.13
N PRO A 24 -21.76 -0.88 8.20
CA PRO A 24 -21.26 0.29 7.48
C PRO A 24 -22.25 0.65 6.37
N ILE A 25 -22.73 1.90 6.38
CA ILE A 25 -23.16 2.55 5.13
C ILE A 25 -21.93 2.52 4.22
N ILE A 26 -21.96 1.76 3.12
CA ILE A 26 -20.84 1.72 2.18
C ILE A 26 -20.82 3.05 1.43
N LEU A 27 -20.05 4.00 1.97
CA LEU A 27 -19.74 5.23 1.27
C LEU A 27 -18.85 4.88 0.08
N HIS A 28 -19.25 5.28 -1.12
CA HIS A 28 -18.46 5.10 -2.34
C HIS A 28 -17.07 5.73 -2.15
N ASP A 29 -16.03 4.94 -2.33
CA ASP A 29 -14.65 5.39 -2.23
C ASP A 29 -14.00 5.44 -3.61
N SER A 30 -13.77 6.67 -4.09
CA SER A 30 -13.14 6.95 -5.38
C SER A 30 -11.75 6.34 -5.57
N PHE A 31 -11.09 5.90 -4.49
CA PHE A 31 -9.88 5.09 -4.59
C PHE A 31 -10.09 3.86 -5.47
N TYR A 32 -11.27 3.23 -5.45
CA TYR A 32 -11.53 1.99 -6.18
C TYR A 32 -12.01 2.20 -7.62
N ASP A 33 -12.30 3.44 -8.02
CA ASP A 33 -12.76 3.75 -9.37
C ASP A 33 -11.73 3.32 -10.43
N GLY A 34 -12.16 2.51 -11.40
CA GLY A 34 -11.30 1.99 -12.47
C GLY A 34 -10.38 0.82 -12.06
N CYS A 35 -10.51 0.28 -10.85
CA CYS A 35 -9.78 -0.93 -10.46
C CYS A 35 -10.12 -2.12 -11.39
N ASN A 36 -9.10 -2.84 -11.85
CA ASN A 36 -9.18 -3.96 -12.81
C ASN A 36 -9.65 -3.57 -14.22
N VAL A 37 -9.78 -2.27 -14.51
CA VAL A 37 -10.10 -1.75 -15.84
C VAL A 37 -8.97 -0.83 -16.31
N ASP A 38 -8.79 0.30 -15.63
CA ASP A 38 -7.82 1.35 -15.99
C ASP A 38 -6.53 1.25 -15.17
N LYS A 39 -6.60 0.66 -13.98
CA LYS A 39 -5.48 0.55 -13.05
C LYS A 39 -5.48 -0.82 -12.35
N SER A 40 -4.29 -1.29 -12.03
CA SER A 40 -4.13 -2.48 -11.19
C SER A 40 -4.37 -2.12 -9.73
N CYS A 41 -5.16 -2.92 -9.02
CA CYS A 41 -5.45 -2.70 -7.61
C CYS A 41 -5.13 -3.95 -6.78
N PHE A 42 -4.56 -3.71 -5.61
CA PHE A 42 -4.16 -4.72 -4.65
C PHE A 42 -4.75 -4.35 -3.30
N GLY A 43 -5.16 -5.34 -2.52
CA GLY A 43 -5.80 -5.10 -1.25
C GLY A 43 -5.62 -6.24 -0.28
N TYR A 44 -5.67 -5.88 1.00
CA TYR A 44 -5.70 -6.78 2.13
C TYR A 44 -6.89 -6.46 3.03
N PRO A 45 -7.63 -7.45 3.54
CA PRO A 45 -7.50 -8.89 3.25
C PRO A 45 -7.91 -9.24 1.81
N ASP A 46 -7.69 -10.48 1.38
CA ASP A 46 -8.04 -10.92 0.03
C ASP A 46 -9.49 -10.59 -0.33
N LYS A 47 -9.72 -10.29 -1.61
CA LYS A 47 -11.02 -9.94 -2.22
C LYS A 47 -11.64 -8.62 -1.74
N CYS A 48 -11.02 -7.90 -0.81
CA CYS A 48 -11.55 -6.65 -0.29
C CYS A 48 -11.68 -5.51 -1.31
N VAL A 49 -10.98 -5.59 -2.46
CA VAL A 49 -11.01 -4.55 -3.50
C VAL A 49 -12.39 -4.46 -4.14
N ALA A 50 -13.04 -5.60 -4.39
CA ALA A 50 -14.36 -5.65 -5.01
C ALA A 50 -15.43 -5.01 -4.10
N ASP A 51 -15.33 -5.27 -2.80
CA ASP A 51 -16.28 -4.79 -1.79
C ASP A 51 -15.86 -3.45 -1.17
N GLN A 52 -14.80 -2.82 -1.68
CA GLN A 52 -14.21 -1.57 -1.17
C GLN A 52 -13.90 -1.61 0.35
N SER A 53 -13.66 -2.81 0.89
CA SER A 53 -13.63 -3.07 2.32
C SER A 53 -12.22 -3.14 2.90
N CYS A 54 -11.19 -2.97 2.06
CA CYS A 54 -9.79 -3.22 2.44
C CYS A 54 -9.32 -2.46 3.67
N GLN A 55 -8.55 -3.17 4.50
CA GLN A 55 -7.76 -2.57 5.57
C GLN A 55 -6.56 -1.81 5.00
N ALA A 56 -5.88 -2.37 4.00
CA ALA A 56 -4.85 -1.69 3.23
C ALA A 56 -5.08 -1.93 1.73
N ALA A 57 -4.86 -0.93 0.90
CA ALA A 57 -4.95 -1.08 -0.54
C ALA A 57 -3.93 -0.21 -1.28
N ALA A 58 -3.48 -0.70 -2.42
CA ALA A 58 -2.63 0.01 -3.35
C ALA A 58 -3.22 -0.04 -4.76
N SER A 59 -3.03 1.01 -5.54
CA SER A 59 -3.33 1.00 -6.97
C SER A 59 -2.17 1.56 -7.78
N VAL A 60 -1.99 1.01 -8.98
CA VAL A 60 -0.95 1.38 -9.92
C VAL A 60 -1.59 1.73 -11.25
N LEU A 61 -1.46 3.00 -11.64
CA LEU A 61 -1.82 3.48 -12.96
C LEU A 61 -0.54 3.69 -13.77
N VAL A 62 -0.47 3.08 -14.96
CA VAL A 62 0.67 3.17 -15.86
C VAL A 62 0.33 4.05 -17.05
N GLN A 63 1.07 5.14 -17.25
CA GLN A 63 0.87 6.08 -18.34
C GLN A 63 2.22 6.32 -19.03
N GLY A 64 2.47 5.57 -20.11
CA GLY A 64 3.77 5.57 -20.79
C GLY A 64 4.88 5.11 -19.86
N THR A 65 5.79 6.02 -19.51
CA THR A 65 6.91 5.78 -18.59
C THR A 65 6.63 6.23 -17.16
N THR A 66 5.44 6.78 -16.90
CA THR A 66 5.05 7.29 -15.58
C THR A 66 4.17 6.26 -14.87
N TYR A 67 4.55 5.97 -13.62
CA TYR A 67 3.81 5.06 -12.73
C TYR A 67 3.25 5.88 -11.58
N THR A 68 1.93 5.90 -11.45
CA THR A 68 1.24 6.57 -10.33
C THR A 68 0.79 5.53 -9.33
N PHE A 69 1.37 5.58 -8.13
CA PHE A 69 1.00 4.73 -7.01
C PHE A 69 0.07 5.50 -6.07
N LYS A 70 -1.09 4.93 -5.77
CA LYS A 70 -1.94 5.39 -4.67
C LYS A 70 -2.00 4.31 -3.60
N MET A 71 -1.77 4.68 -2.36
CA MET A 71 -1.82 3.76 -1.22
C MET A 71 -2.77 4.31 -0.17
N LYS A 72 -3.59 3.44 0.42
CA LYS A 72 -4.48 3.76 1.54
C LYS A 72 -4.38 2.68 2.60
N SER A 73 -4.57 3.08 3.84
CA SER A 73 -4.82 2.17 4.96
C SER A 73 -5.93 2.74 5.83
N LYS A 74 -6.88 1.89 6.25
CA LYS A 74 -7.93 2.24 7.21
C LYS A 74 -7.34 2.48 8.61
N GLN A 75 -6.32 1.69 8.97
CA GLN A 75 -5.72 1.70 10.31
C GLN A 75 -4.24 1.33 10.19
N GLY A 76 -3.35 2.18 10.73
CA GLY A 76 -1.92 1.88 10.77
C GLY A 76 -1.04 3.12 10.82
N ALA A 77 0.11 3.01 11.47
CA ALA A 77 1.13 4.05 11.45
C ALA A 77 1.79 4.18 10.06
N TYR A 78 1.70 3.15 9.22
CA TYR A 78 2.25 3.17 7.87
C TYR A 78 1.53 2.20 6.92
N VAL A 79 1.69 2.44 5.62
CA VAL A 79 1.43 1.50 4.52
C VAL A 79 2.62 1.53 3.58
N ALA A 80 3.02 0.38 3.05
CA ALA A 80 4.17 0.26 2.18
C ALA A 80 3.88 -0.62 0.96
N LEU A 81 4.50 -0.29 -0.16
CA LEU A 81 4.44 -1.06 -1.41
C LEU A 81 5.86 -1.35 -1.89
N GLY A 82 6.18 -2.64 -2.01
CA GLY A 82 7.45 -3.12 -2.55
C GLY A 82 7.38 -3.38 -4.05
N LEU A 83 8.42 -2.96 -4.78
CA LEU A 83 8.70 -3.38 -6.15
C LEU A 83 9.74 -4.50 -6.10
N SER A 84 9.27 -5.73 -6.27
CA SER A 84 10.10 -6.92 -6.27
C SER A 84 10.22 -7.53 -7.67
N SER A 85 11.32 -8.28 -7.86
CA SER A 85 11.52 -9.16 -9.02
C SER A 85 11.00 -10.59 -8.77
N ASP A 86 10.63 -10.90 -7.53
CA ASP A 86 10.04 -12.16 -7.11
C ASP A 86 8.76 -11.91 -6.26
N ASP A 87 8.25 -12.96 -5.62
CA ASP A 87 7.05 -12.93 -4.78
C ASP A 87 7.37 -12.79 -3.27
N LYS A 88 8.58 -12.37 -2.92
CA LYS A 88 9.05 -12.25 -1.54
C LYS A 88 9.25 -10.80 -1.15
N MET A 89 9.14 -10.52 0.15
CA MET A 89 9.61 -9.26 0.76
C MET A 89 11.09 -9.40 1.13
N GLY A 90 11.93 -9.58 0.11
CA GLY A 90 13.37 -9.81 0.20
C GLY A 90 14.17 -8.51 0.19
N GLY A 91 15.09 -8.36 -0.76
CA GLY A 91 15.89 -7.14 -0.94
C GLY A 91 15.24 -6.19 -1.94
N ASP A 92 14.05 -5.70 -1.62
CA ASP A 92 13.19 -4.99 -2.57
C ASP A 92 13.14 -3.49 -2.32
N SER A 93 12.94 -2.73 -3.39
CA SER A 93 12.71 -1.29 -3.29
C SER A 93 11.29 -1.05 -2.79
N VAL A 94 11.14 -0.19 -1.80
CA VAL A 94 9.87 0.03 -1.12
C VAL A 94 9.53 1.51 -1.11
N MET A 95 8.26 1.81 -1.35
CA MET A 95 7.65 3.12 -1.12
C MET A 95 6.78 3.03 0.11
N GLU A 96 6.96 3.94 1.07
CA GLU A 96 6.25 3.95 2.34
C GLU A 96 5.48 5.26 2.52
N CYS A 97 4.19 5.17 2.83
CA CYS A 97 3.42 6.27 3.42
C CYS A 97 3.33 6.06 4.91
N VAL A 98 3.91 6.97 5.70
CA VAL A 98 3.94 6.90 7.17
C VAL A 98 3.15 8.07 7.74
N GLN A 99 2.23 7.78 8.65
CA GLN A 99 1.56 8.79 9.45
C GLN A 99 2.54 9.29 10.53
N GLU A 100 3.04 10.52 10.36
CA GLU A 100 3.90 11.18 11.33
C GLU A 100 3.18 12.42 11.89
N ARG A 101 2.78 12.35 13.17
CA ARG A 101 1.98 13.40 13.83
C ARG A 101 0.68 13.65 13.05
N ASN A 102 0.51 14.84 12.48
CA ASN A 102 -0.69 15.27 11.75
C ASN A 102 -0.50 15.26 10.23
N ALA A 103 0.54 14.60 9.71
CA ALA A 103 0.81 14.55 8.28
C ALA A 103 1.25 13.15 7.83
N VAL A 104 0.87 12.78 6.62
CA VAL A 104 1.44 11.62 5.92
C VAL A 104 2.75 12.05 5.28
N LYS A 105 3.81 11.30 5.52
CA LYS A 105 5.10 11.45 4.86
C LYS A 105 5.38 10.27 3.95
N LEU A 106 6.00 10.57 2.82
CA LEU A 106 6.40 9.60 1.82
C LEU A 106 7.90 9.34 1.91
N TYR A 107 8.30 8.07 1.92
CA TYR A 107 9.69 7.64 1.95
C TYR A 107 9.98 6.56 0.92
N LEU A 108 11.19 6.56 0.39
CA LEU A 108 11.80 5.41 -0.27
C LEU A 108 12.64 4.63 0.75
N SER A 109 12.56 3.32 0.69
CA SER A 109 13.32 2.42 1.54
C SER A 109 13.68 1.13 0.79
N TRP A 110 14.41 0.24 1.47
CA TRP A 110 14.61 -1.13 1.05
C TRP A 110 14.12 -2.08 2.14
N ASN A 111 13.47 -3.17 1.75
CA ASN A 111 13.29 -4.31 2.64
C ASN A 111 14.68 -4.87 3.01
N LYS A 112 14.90 -5.17 4.29
CA LYS A 112 16.13 -5.82 4.75
C LYS A 112 16.01 -7.34 4.57
N PRO A 113 16.85 -7.99 3.75
CA PRO A 113 16.76 -9.43 3.53
C PRO A 113 16.84 -10.21 4.84
N GLY A 114 15.87 -11.10 5.08
CA GLY A 114 15.83 -11.94 6.28
C GLY A 114 15.28 -11.26 7.54
N GLU A 115 14.97 -9.96 7.48
CA GLU A 115 14.33 -9.21 8.56
C GLU A 115 12.92 -8.78 8.15
N LYS A 116 12.04 -8.55 9.14
CA LYS A 116 10.72 -7.93 8.91
C LYS A 116 10.81 -6.42 9.10
N ALA A 117 11.76 -5.79 8.40
CA ALA A 117 12.07 -4.38 8.59
C ALA A 117 12.56 -3.72 7.30
N ASN A 118 12.32 -2.42 7.20
CA ASN A 118 12.78 -1.59 6.11
C ASN A 118 13.93 -0.69 6.59
N THR A 119 14.82 -0.31 5.67
CA THR A 119 15.85 0.69 5.91
C THR A 119 15.76 1.84 4.91
N ARG A 120 15.93 3.06 5.41
CA ARG A 120 16.04 4.29 4.59
C ARG A 120 17.50 4.71 4.41
N GLU A 121 18.44 3.96 4.99
CA GLU A 121 19.86 4.29 4.94
C GLU A 121 20.38 4.24 3.51
N LYS A 122 21.09 5.30 3.11
CA LYS A 122 21.69 5.44 1.77
C LYS A 122 20.67 5.37 0.62
N VAL A 123 19.39 5.60 0.90
CA VAL A 123 18.34 5.67 -0.12
C VAL A 123 18.12 7.12 -0.52
N ASN A 124 18.35 7.43 -1.80
CA ASN A 124 18.01 8.74 -2.35
C ASN A 124 16.48 8.91 -2.32
N GLN A 125 16.00 9.94 -1.62
CA GLN A 125 14.57 10.23 -1.48
C GLN A 125 14.01 11.08 -2.65
N ALA A 126 14.84 11.43 -3.63
CA ALA A 126 14.40 12.13 -4.83
C ALA A 126 13.57 11.21 -5.76
N GLY A 127 12.74 11.81 -6.61
CA GLY A 127 11.95 11.08 -7.61
C GLY A 127 10.58 10.62 -7.15
N LEU A 128 10.23 10.82 -5.87
CA LEU A 128 8.87 10.69 -5.37
C LEU A 128 8.23 12.04 -5.14
N LYS A 129 6.94 12.14 -5.44
CA LYS A 129 6.09 13.28 -5.10
C LYS A 129 4.85 12.76 -4.40
N LEU A 130 4.66 13.18 -3.15
CA LEU A 130 3.37 12.99 -2.49
C LEU A 130 2.35 13.89 -3.17
N VAL A 131 1.27 13.29 -3.65
CA VAL A 131 0.11 13.97 -4.23
C VAL A 131 -1.05 13.74 -3.28
N ASN A 132 -1.54 14.84 -2.67
CA ASN A 132 -2.75 14.87 -1.85
C ASN A 132 -3.99 14.86 -2.73
#